data_AF-A0A0L8BRF7-F1
#
_entry.id   AF-A0A0L8BRF7-F1
#
_cell.length_a   1.000
_cell.length_b   1.000
_cell.length_c   1.000
_cell.angle_alpha   90.00
_cell.angle_beta   90.00
_cell.angle_gamma   90.00
#
_symmetry.space_group_name_H-M   'P 1'
#
loop_
_entity.id
_entity.type
_entity.pdbx_description
1 polymer ?
#
loop_
_entity_poly.entity_id
_entity_poly.type
_entity_poly.pdbx_seq_one_letter_code
_entity_poly.pdbx_strand_id
1 'polypeptide(L)'
;MPAIKLPAVFENFPLDIEIVPAGRQFGRIYGSAFPDPLGYGKTPSRFSDPRRRDAAKRFGVLYLGDTLKVCFLEAVLRDRRDGLIGDLPIEE
;
A
#
# COMPACT_ATOMS: atom_id res chain seq x y z
N MET A 1 -4.14 -20.55 -8.97
CA MET A 1 -5.24 -19.58 -9.05
C MET A 1 -5.44 -19.21 -10.51
N PRO A 2 -6.66 -19.28 -11.06
CA PRO A 2 -6.91 -18.87 -12.44
C PRO A 2 -6.55 -17.39 -12.58
N ALA A 3 -5.88 -17.03 -13.66
CA ALA A 3 -5.49 -15.65 -13.92
C ALA A 3 -6.76 -14.80 -14.11
N ILE A 4 -6.99 -13.84 -13.21
CA ILE A 4 -8.08 -12.86 -13.33
C ILE A 4 -7.83 -12.09 -14.63
N LYS A 5 -8.75 -12.21 -15.59
CA LYS A 5 -8.70 -11.47 -16.84
C LYS A 5 -9.08 -10.03 -16.54
N LEU A 6 -8.12 -9.12 -16.66
CA LEU A 6 -8.37 -7.70 -16.43
C LEU A 6 -9.34 -7.14 -17.48
N PRO A 7 -10.08 -6.07 -17.13
CA PRO A 7 -10.83 -5.30 -18.10
C PRO A 7 -9.91 -4.86 -19.24
N ALA A 8 -10.36 -5.00 -20.49
CA ALA A 8 -9.56 -4.68 -21.68
C ALA A 8 -9.02 -3.24 -21.72
N VAL A 9 -9.60 -2.36 -20.91
CA VAL A 9 -9.29 -0.92 -20.82
C VAL A 9 -8.48 -0.54 -19.58
N PHE A 10 -7.94 -1.50 -18.81
CA PHE A 10 -7.21 -1.21 -17.57
C PHE A 10 -6.04 -0.24 -17.76
N GLU A 11 -5.26 -0.37 -18.85
CA GLU A 11 -4.15 0.55 -19.15
C GLU A 11 -4.63 1.98 -19.49
N ASN A 12 -5.90 2.14 -19.88
CA ASN A 12 -6.52 3.42 -20.23
C ASN A 12 -7.52 3.90 -19.16
N PHE A 13 -7.60 3.21 -18.02
CA PHE A 13 -8.50 3.60 -16.95
C PHE A 13 -8.04 4.95 -16.40
N PRO A 14 -8.91 5.95 -16.28
CA PRO A 14 -8.51 7.27 -15.80
C PRO A 14 -7.94 7.14 -14.39
N LEU A 15 -6.74 7.68 -14.19
CA LEU A 15 -6.15 7.78 -12.87
C LEU A 15 -6.91 8.86 -12.10
N ASP A 16 -7.49 8.49 -10.96
CA ASP A 16 -8.02 9.47 -10.02
C ASP A 16 -6.86 10.04 -9.20
N ILE A 17 -6.67 11.36 -9.27
CA ILE A 17 -5.55 12.08 -8.66
C ILE A 17 -6.11 13.06 -7.64
N GLU A 18 -5.86 12.80 -6.36
CA GLU A 18 -6.14 13.76 -5.28
C GLU A 18 -4.95 14.69 -5.08
N ILE A 19 -5.18 16.00 -5.17
CA ILE A 19 -4.20 17.02 -4.76
C ILE A 19 -4.51 17.40 -3.31
N VAL A 20 -3.61 17.01 -2.40
CA VAL A 20 -3.77 17.32 -0.97
C VAL A 20 -3.18 18.71 -0.67
N PRO A 21 -3.95 19.65 -0.09
CA PRO A 21 -3.44 20.96 0.27
C PRO A 21 -2.42 20.89 1.41
N ALA A 22 -1.52 21.87 1.44
CA ALA A 22 -0.58 22.05 2.54
C ALA A 22 -1.31 22.26 3.87
N GLY A 23 -0.72 21.77 4.96
CA GLY A 23 -1.29 21.85 6.31
C GLY A 23 -2.14 20.64 6.72
N ARG A 24 -2.50 19.76 5.78
CA ARG A 24 -3.07 18.45 6.15
C ARG A 24 -2.00 17.59 6.82
N GLN A 25 -2.36 16.97 7.93
CA GLN A 25 -1.47 16.12 8.71
C GLN A 25 -1.81 14.65 8.48
N PHE A 26 -0.76 13.85 8.35
CA PHE A 26 -0.84 12.40 8.28
C PHE A 26 0.17 11.79 9.24
N GLY A 27 -0.15 10.59 9.72
CA GLY A 27 0.74 9.79 10.55
C GLY A 27 1.38 8.65 9.78
N ARG A 28 2.49 8.15 10.33
CA ARG A 28 3.13 6.89 9.95
C ARG A 28 3.74 6.24 11.18
N ILE A 29 3.50 4.95 11.38
CA ILE A 29 4.26 4.11 12.31
C ILE A 29 5.26 3.32 11.47
N TYR A 30 6.52 3.33 11.87
CA TYR A 30 7.60 2.62 11.18
C TYR A 30 8.55 1.99 12.20
N GLY A 31 9.20 0.90 11.82
CA GLY A 31 10.17 0.22 12.68
C GLY A 31 11.46 1.03 12.82
N SER A 32 12.05 1.04 14.01
CA SER A 32 13.31 1.75 14.31
C SER A 32 14.51 1.28 13.48
N ALA A 33 14.43 0.09 12.87
CA ALA A 33 15.42 -0.41 11.92
C ALA A 33 15.44 0.38 10.59
N PHE A 34 14.42 1.19 10.32
CA PHE A 34 14.32 2.02 9.11
C PHE A 34 14.57 3.49 9.49
N PRO A 35 15.77 4.05 9.20
CA PRO A 35 16.18 5.36 9.70
C PRO A 35 15.53 6.54 8.98
N ASP A 36 14.97 6.31 7.78
CA ASP A 36 14.28 7.35 7.00
C ASP A 36 12.75 7.16 7.08
N PRO A 37 12.05 8.02 7.84
CA PRO A 37 10.59 7.93 8.01
C PRO A 37 9.81 8.24 6.72
N LEU A 38 10.43 8.92 5.75
CA LEU A 38 9.82 9.26 4.46
C LEU A 38 10.39 8.41 3.32
N GLY A 39 11.37 7.57 3.63
CA GLY A 39 11.96 6.61 2.71
C GLY A 39 10.89 5.67 2.17
N TYR A 40 10.79 5.63 0.85
CA TYR A 40 9.95 4.67 0.13
C TYR A 40 10.84 3.68 -0.64
N GLY A 41 10.39 2.43 -0.70
CA GLY A 41 11.06 1.36 -1.44
C GLY A 41 10.19 0.84 -2.59
N LYS A 42 10.81 0.21 -3.57
CA LYS A 42 10.13 -0.56 -4.64
C LYS A 42 9.90 -2.03 -4.22
N THR A 43 9.66 -2.25 -2.94
CA THR A 43 9.31 -3.58 -2.41
C THR A 43 7.95 -4.01 -2.97
N PRO A 44 7.66 -5.32 -3.02
CA PRO A 44 6.32 -5.79 -3.32
C PRO A 44 5.29 -5.10 -2.41
N SER A 45 4.20 -4.64 -2.98
CA SER A 45 3.13 -3.94 -2.29
C SER A 45 1.79 -4.32 -2.90
N ARG A 46 0.66 -4.06 -2.21
CA ARG A 46 -0.68 -4.31 -2.77
C ARG A 46 -0.98 -3.49 -4.04
N PHE A 47 -0.21 -2.43 -4.26
CA PHE A 47 -0.28 -1.57 -5.44
C PHE A 47 0.71 -1.99 -6.54
N SER A 48 1.54 -3.01 -6.29
CA SER A 48 2.39 -3.59 -7.32
C SER A 48 1.54 -4.39 -8.29
N ASP A 49 1.82 -4.26 -9.59
CA ASP A 49 1.15 -5.09 -10.59
C ASP A 49 1.45 -6.59 -10.31
N PRO A 50 0.44 -7.41 -9.94
CA PRO A 50 0.67 -8.80 -9.60
C PRO A 50 1.11 -9.65 -10.80
N ARG A 51 0.93 -9.14 -12.03
CA ARG A 51 1.27 -9.81 -13.29
C ARG A 51 2.72 -9.56 -13.69
N ARG A 52 3.25 -8.37 -13.37
CA ARG A 52 4.59 -7.94 -13.76
C ARG A 52 5.48 -7.97 -12.53
N ARG A 53 6.19 -9.09 -12.34
CA ARG A 53 7.24 -9.23 -11.31
C ARG A 53 8.54 -8.48 -11.65
N ASP A 54 8.46 -7.46 -12.50
CA ASP A 54 9.59 -6.60 -12.85
C ASP A 54 9.80 -5.58 -11.74
N ALA A 55 10.86 -5.76 -10.96
CA ALA A 55 11.20 -4.88 -9.84
C ALA A 55 11.41 -3.42 -10.30
N ALA A 56 11.84 -3.18 -11.54
CA ALA A 56 12.07 -1.83 -12.06
C ALA A 56 10.75 -1.05 -12.24
N LYS A 57 9.65 -1.75 -12.53
CA LYS A 57 8.32 -1.20 -12.83
C LYS A 57 7.41 -1.05 -11.60
N ARG A 58 7.90 -1.39 -10.41
CA ARG A 58 7.14 -1.20 -9.17
C ARG A 58 7.09 0.28 -8.79
N PHE A 59 5.93 0.69 -8.28
CA PHE A 59 5.75 1.99 -7.68
C PHE A 59 6.53 2.07 -6.37
N GLY A 60 7.18 3.21 -6.13
CA GLY A 60 7.63 3.58 -4.79
C GLY A 60 6.42 4.04 -3.98
N VAL A 61 6.11 3.35 -2.89
CA VAL A 61 4.90 3.63 -2.10
C VAL A 61 5.28 4.10 -0.71
N LEU A 62 4.61 5.17 -0.26
CA LEU A 62 4.62 5.64 1.11
C LEU A 62 3.21 5.44 1.71
N TYR A 63 3.11 4.69 2.81
CA TYR A 63 1.84 4.48 3.51
C TYR A 63 1.68 5.52 4.60
N LEU A 64 0.57 6.25 4.55
CA LEU A 64 0.19 7.31 5.49
C LEU A 64 -1.24 7.08 5.95
N GLY A 65 -1.53 7.37 7.22
CA GLY A 65 -2.89 7.34 7.78
C GLY A 65 -3.36 8.72 8.20
N ASP A 66 -4.65 8.99 8.09
CA ASP A 66 -5.26 10.25 8.56
C ASP A 66 -5.33 10.35 10.09
N THR A 67 -5.26 9.21 10.76
CA THR A 67 -5.37 9.06 12.21
C THR A 67 -4.35 8.04 12.72
N LEU A 68 -4.01 8.15 14.01
CA LEU A 68 -3.14 7.18 14.68
C LEU A 68 -3.74 5.76 14.66
N LYS A 69 -5.07 5.64 14.73
CA LYS A 69 -5.77 4.34 14.68
C LYS A 69 -5.54 3.65 13.33
N VAL A 70 -5.70 4.37 12.22
CA VAL A 70 -5.42 3.85 10.87
C VAL A 70 -3.96 3.44 10.74
N CYS A 71 -3.03 4.27 11.25
CA CYS A 71 -1.61 3.95 11.24
C CYS A 71 -1.30 2.65 12.01
N PHE A 72 -1.92 2.44 13.17
CA PHE A 72 -1.72 1.23 13.97
C PHE A 72 -2.27 -0.02 13.27
N LEU A 73 -3.48 0.08 12.69
CA LEU A 73 -4.09 -1.02 11.94
C LEU A 73 -3.19 -1.45 10.76
N GLU A 74 -2.75 -0.50 9.94
CA GLU A 74 -1.98 -0.78 8.73
C GLU A 74 -0.51 -1.13 8.97
N ALA A 75 0.11 -0.63 10.04
CA ALA A 75 1.51 -0.89 10.32
C ALA A 75 1.75 -2.05 11.29
N VAL A 76 0.89 -2.25 12.30
CA VAL A 76 1.11 -3.23 13.36
C VAL A 76 0.25 -4.46 13.17
N LEU A 77 -1.06 -4.28 12.97
CA LEU A 77 -1.96 -5.41 12.82
C LEU A 77 -1.80 -6.10 11.48
N ARG A 78 -1.63 -5.34 10.40
CA ARG A 78 -1.37 -5.91 9.07
C ARG A 78 -0.03 -6.63 9.00
N ASP A 79 1.05 -6.06 9.52
CA ASP A 79 2.38 -6.68 9.48
C ASP A 79 2.38 -8.04 10.18
N ARG A 80 1.68 -8.15 11.32
CA ARG A 80 1.44 -9.43 12.01
C ARG A 80 0.67 -10.45 11.19
N ARG A 81 -0.04 -10.02 10.15
CA ARG A 81 -0.87 -10.87 9.29
C ARG A 81 -0.32 -10.99 7.87
N ASP A 82 0.85 -10.41 7.57
CA ASP A 82 1.44 -10.53 6.25
C ASP A 82 1.75 -12.01 5.97
N GLY A 83 1.10 -12.58 4.94
CA GLY A 83 1.18 -14.00 4.61
C GLY A 83 0.28 -14.96 5.42
N LEU A 84 -0.62 -14.47 6.29
CA LEU A 84 -1.54 -15.31 7.10
C LEU A 84 -3.02 -15.11 6.72
N ILE A 85 -3.74 -16.20 6.40
CA ILE A 85 -5.19 -16.22 6.09
C ILE A 85 -6.01 -16.58 7.36
N GLY A 86 -7.10 -15.87 7.70
CA GLY A 86 -7.98 -16.15 8.88
C GLY A 86 -8.67 -14.92 9.52
N ASP A 87 -9.32 -15.07 10.66
CA ASP A 87 -10.49 -14.27 11.14
C ASP A 87 -10.23 -12.89 11.80
N LEU A 88 -10.05 -11.84 11.01
CA LEU A 88 -10.42 -10.47 11.43
C LEU A 88 -11.13 -9.78 10.27
N PRO A 89 -12.19 -8.99 10.52
CA PRO A 89 -13.01 -8.41 9.47
C PRO A 89 -12.29 -7.18 8.90
N ILE A 90 -11.53 -7.39 7.85
CA ILE A 90 -11.30 -6.35 6.86
C ILE A 90 -12.09 -6.84 5.66
N GLU A 91 -13.35 -6.44 5.56
CA GLU A 91 -14.18 -6.70 4.38
C GLU A 91 -13.47 -6.12 3.15
N GLU A 92 -13.49 -6.90 2.07
CA GLU A 92 -12.85 -6.63 0.78
C GLU A 92 -13.36 -5.32 0.13
#